data_AF-A0A8C9IGB7-F1
#
_entry.id   AF-A0A8C9IGB7-F1
#
_cell.length_a   1.000
_cell.length_b   1.000
_cell.length_c   1.000
_cell.angle_alpha   90.00
_cell.angle_beta   90.00
_cell.angle_gamma   90.00
#
_symmetry.space_group_name_H-M   'P 1'
#
loop_
_entity.id
_entity.type
_entity.pdbx_description
1 polymer ?
#
loop_
_entity_poly.entity_id
_entity_poly.type
_entity_poly.pdbx_seq_one_letter_code
_entity_poly.pdbx_strand_id
1 'polypeptide(L)' 'MYTIDLMLKWDNRPDGKQVMQLRILEVNFNPDCKRACRYHATFFNDVFSTLFLDQLSDCNVTCLV' A
#
# COMPACT_ATOMS: atom_id res chain seq x y z
N MET A 1 -11.27 3.44 -4.56
CA MET A 1 -9.96 3.15 -3.93
C MET A 1 -9.41 1.90 -4.57
N TYR A 2 -8.11 1.86 -4.88
CA TYR A 2 -7.46 0.68 -5.41
C TYR A 2 -6.48 0.11 -4.38
N THR A 3 -6.34 -1.22 -4.34
CA THR A 3 -5.24 -1.89 -3.64
C THR A 3 -4.45 -2.75 -4.61
N ILE A 4 -3.19 -2.95 -4.28
CA ILE A 4 -2.27 -3.78 -5.05
C ILE A 4 -1.82 -4.93 -4.15
N ASP A 5 -2.01 -6.15 -4.62
CA ASP A 5 -1.43 -7.33 -3.99
C ASP A 5 -0.03 -7.55 -4.58
N LEU A 6 0.98 -7.59 -3.70
CA LEU A 6 2.39 -7.69 -4.05
C LEU A 6 3.00 -8.96 -3.46
N MET A 7 3.86 -9.62 -4.23
CA MET A 7 4.72 -10.69 -3.75
C MET A 7 6.19 -10.29 -3.87
N LEU A 8 7.00 -10.73 -2.92
CA LEU A 8 8.45 -10.51 -2.93
C LEU A 8 9.13 -11.73 -3.54
N LYS A 9 10.04 -11.48 -4.48
CA LYS A 9 10.83 -12.52 -5.16
C LYS A 9 12.31 -12.16 -5.09
N TRP A 10 13.16 -13.14 -4.79
CA TRP A 10 14.61 -13.01 -4.98
C TRP A 10 14.97 -13.08 -6.46
N ASP A 11 15.78 -12.14 -6.92
CA ASP A 11 16.29 -12.06 -8.28
C ASP A 11 17.81 -11.90 -8.27
N ASN A 12 18.48 -12.41 -9.31
CA ASN A 12 19.94 -12.31 -9.42
C ASN A 12 20.28 -11.14 -10.32
N ARG A 13 21.01 -10.15 -9.79
CA ARG A 13 21.55 -9.07 -10.60
C ARG A 13 22.70 -9.58 -11.49
N PRO A 14 23.03 -8.86 -12.57
CA PRO A 14 24.18 -9.19 -13.42
C PRO A 14 25.53 -9.22 -12.69
N ASP A 15 25.64 -8.53 -11.55
CA ASP A 15 26.82 -8.54 -10.67
C ASP A 15 26.87 -9.75 -9.72
N GLY A 16 25.93 -10.70 -9.85
CA GLY A 16 25.85 -11.91 -9.04
C GLY A 16 25.19 -11.72 -7.67
N LYS A 17 24.76 -10.51 -7.31
CA LYS A 17 24.09 -10.27 -6.02
C LYS A 17 22.61 -10.60 -6.10
N GLN A 18 22.11 -11.29 -5.08
CA GLN A 18 20.67 -11.46 -4.89
C GLN A 18 20.04 -10.15 -4.42
N VAL A 19 18.93 -9.79 -5.04
CA VAL A 19 18.11 -8.65 -4.63
C VAL A 19 16.64 -9.01 -4.57
N MET A 20 15.94 -8.38 -3.66
CA MET A 20 14.50 -8.56 -3.54
C MET A 20 13.79 -7.66 -4.55
N GLN A 21 12.85 -8.24 -5.28
CA GLN A 21 12.03 -7.57 -6.30
C GLN A 21 10.55 -7.72 -5.94
N LEU A 22 9.80 -6.63 -6.12
CA LEU A 22 8.34 -6.65 -6.01
C LEU A 22 7.73 -7.25 -7.29
N ARG A 23 6.69 -8.05 -7.12
CA ARG A 23 5.88 -8.61 -8.20
C ARG A 23 4.43 -8.27 -7.94
N ILE A 24 3.81 -7.53 -8.86
CA ILE A 24 2.39 -7.23 -8.82
C ILE A 24 1.63 -8.50 -9.18
N LEU A 25 0.68 -8.89 -8.33
CA LEU A 25 -0.20 -10.04 -8.53
C LEU A 25 -1.56 -9.59 -9.06
N GLU A 26 -2.19 -8.65 -8.36
CA GLU A 26 -3.53 -8.18 -8.65
C GLU A 26 -3.67 -6.70 -8.32
N VAL A 27 -4.55 -6.02 -9.05
CA VAL A 27 -4.98 -4.66 -8.76
C VAL A 27 -6.50 -4.69 -8.61
N ASN A 28 -6.98 -4.41 -7.40
CA ASN A 28 -8.38 -4.54 -7.03
C ASN A 28 -9.07 -3.18 -6.94
N PHE A 29 -10.21 -3.01 -7.64
CA PHE A 29 -11.09 -1.86 -7.46
C PHE A 29 -12.09 -2.13 -6.34
N ASN A 30 -12.15 -1.24 -5.35
CA ASN A 30 -12.99 -1.38 -4.15
C ASN A 30 -12.76 -2.71 -3.39
N PRO A 31 -11.55 -2.90 -2.83
CA PRO A 31 -11.19 -4.10 -2.09
C PRO A 31 -11.94 -4.21 -0.75
N ASP A 32 -12.00 -5.43 -0.18
CA ASP A 32 -12.44 -5.62 1.20
C ASP A 32 -11.39 -5.07 2.18
N CYS A 33 -11.78 -4.07 2.97
CA CYS A 33 -10.91 -3.43 3.95
C CYS A 33 -11.07 -3.98 5.37
N LYS A 34 -11.79 -5.08 5.59
CA LYS A 34 -12.01 -5.65 6.93
C LYS A 34 -10.69 -5.95 7.67
N ARG A 35 -9.67 -6.43 6.94
CA ARG A 35 -8.33 -6.66 7.52
C ARG A 35 -7.63 -5.35 7.87
N ALA A 36 -7.67 -4.37 6.98
CA ALA A 36 -7.06 -3.06 7.22
C ALA A 36 -7.68 -2.38 8.46
N CYS A 37 -9.00 -2.38 8.58
CA CYS A 37 -9.72 -1.81 9.73
C CYS A 37 -9.40 -2.54 11.05
N ARG A 38 -9.09 -3.84 11.01
CA ARG A 38 -8.71 -4.61 12.21
C ARG A 38 -7.35 -4.17 12.76
N TYR A 39 -6.38 -3.90 11.89
CA TYR A 39 -5.02 -3.56 12.29
C TYR A 39 -4.78 -2.04 12.39
N HIS A 40 -5.60 -1.25 11.69
CA HIS A 40 -5.54 0.21 11.67
C HIS A 40 -6.96 0.75 11.91
N ALA A 41 -7.28 1.03 13.18
CA ALA A 41 -8.63 1.44 13.57
C ALA A 41 -9.09 2.74 12.88
N THR A 42 -8.15 3.63 12.53
CA THR A 42 -8.42 4.90 11.85
C THR A 42 -8.36 4.79 10.31
N PHE A 43 -8.20 3.59 9.73
CA PHE A 43 -7.93 3.40 8.30
C PHE A 43 -8.81 4.24 7.37
N PHE A 44 -10.14 4.15 7.52
CA PHE A 44 -11.04 4.93 6.68
C PHE A 44 -10.95 6.43 6.98
N ASN A 45 -10.83 6.83 8.24
CA ASN A 45 -10.68 8.24 8.59
C ASN A 45 -9.43 8.84 7.93
N ASP A 46 -8.29 8.15 8.01
CA ASP A 46 -7.03 8.57 7.39
C ASP A 46 -7.19 8.74 5.87
N VAL A 47 -7.86 7.78 5.21
CA VAL A 47 -8.16 7.84 3.76
C VAL A 47 -9.06 9.03 3.43
N PHE A 48 -10.15 9.25 4.19
CA PHE A 48 -11.10 10.33 3.91
C PHE A 48 -10.50 11.71 4.19
N SER A 49 -9.81 11.87 5.31
CA SER A 49 -9.09 13.10 5.67
C SER A 49 -8.06 13.47 4.62
N THR A 50 -7.31 12.49 4.09
CA THR A 50 -6.32 12.72 3.03
C THR A 50 -6.98 13.08 1.70
N LEU A 51 -7.94 12.27 1.23
CA LEU A 51 -8.46 12.39 -0.14
C LEU A 51 -9.49 13.50 -0.34
N PHE A 52 -10.17 13.95 0.73
CA PHE A 52 -11.29 14.88 0.61
C PHE A 52 -11.16 16.15 1.46
N LEU A 53 -10.29 16.15 2.49
CA LEU A 53 -10.14 17.28 3.41
C LEU A 53 -8.74 17.92 3.36
N ASP A 54 -7.82 17.39 2.54
CA ASP A 54 -6.41 17.81 2.46
C ASP A 54 -5.69 17.81 3.83
N GLN A 55 -6.10 16.92 4.73
CA GLN A 55 -5.53 16.78 6.08
C GLN A 55 -4.52 15.63 6.08
N LEU A 56 -3.22 15.97 5.99
CA LEU A 56 -2.12 15.00 5.87
C LEU A 56 -1.31 14.84 7.18
N SER A 57 -1.59 15.64 8.20
CA SER A 57 -0.92 15.56 9.51
C SER A 57 -1.39 14.35 10.32
N ASP A 58 -0.46 13.69 11.02
CA ASP A 58 -0.75 12.61 11.98
C ASP A 58 -1.55 11.42 11.42
N CYS A 59 -1.40 11.11 10.12
CA CYS A 59 -2.09 10.00 9.45
C CYS A 59 -1.12 8.97 8.86
N ASN A 60 -1.58 7.73 8.65
CA ASN A 60 -0.75 6.63 8.12
C ASN A 60 -0.62 6.66 6.57
N VAL A 61 -0.63 7.84 5.97
CA VAL A 61 -0.65 8.03 4.51
C VAL A 61 0.58 8.81 4.06
N THR A 62 1.24 8.32 3.00
CA THR A 62 2.38 9.00 2.37
C THR A 62 2.02 9.38 0.94
N CYS A 63 2.17 10.67 0.59
CA CYS A 63 2.06 11.13 -0.79
C CYS A 63 3.31 10.71 -1.57
N LEU A 64 3.11 10.02 -2.70
CA LEU A 64 4.18 9.66 -3.63
C LEU A 64 4.25 10.75 -4.71
N VAL A 65 5.43 11.35 -4.90
CA VAL A 65 5.72 12.40 -5.89
C VAL A 65 6.54 11.84 -7.05
#